data_AF-A0AAW9IS52-F1
#
_entry.id   AF-A0AAW9IS52-F1
#
_cell.length_a   1.000
_cell.length_b   1.000
_cell.length_c   1.000
_cell.angle_alpha   90.00
_cell.angle_beta   90.00
_cell.angle_gamma   90.00
#
_symmetry.space_group_name_H-M   'P 1'
#
loop_
_entity.id
_entity.type
_entity.pdbx_description
1 polymer ?
#
loop_
_entity_poly.entity_id
_entity_poly.type
_entity_poly.pdbx_seq_one_letter_code
_entity_poly.pdbx_strand_id
1 'polypeptide(L)'
;VVVDFKEAEVMIDNGIKIGHVGHLVQIPKALIEKVVKSKPDYITVYSVEKAKEINEACEKLGLKQNIMLRVLGENDNLYSGQYGGFKLEELKTIGEELVKLKNLNLAGVASFPCFLFNEESNK
;
A
#
# COMPACT_ATOMS: atom_id res chain seq x y z
N VAL A 1 1.42 11.95 -3.17
CA VAL A 1 1.68 10.50 -3.36
C VAL A 1 3.17 10.36 -3.61
N VAL A 2 3.81 9.30 -3.10
CA VAL A 2 5.20 8.95 -3.41
C VAL A 2 5.22 7.53 -3.98
N VAL A 3 5.93 7.32 -5.09
CA VAL A 3 5.90 6.04 -5.82
C VAL A 3 6.72 4.96 -5.11
N ASP A 4 7.85 5.36 -4.52
CA ASP A 4 8.77 4.46 -3.85
C ASP A 4 9.30 5.02 -2.51
N PHE A 5 10.10 4.19 -1.84
CA PHE A 5 10.65 4.53 -0.54
C PHE A 5 11.71 5.65 -0.58
N LYS A 6 12.43 5.83 -1.70
CA LYS A 6 13.42 6.90 -1.83
C LYS A 6 12.74 8.25 -1.91
N GLU A 7 11.67 8.33 -2.71
CA GLU A 7 10.83 9.53 -2.77
C GLU A 7 10.16 9.79 -1.41
N ALA A 8 9.68 8.74 -0.73
CA ALA A 8 9.17 8.86 0.64
C ALA A 8 10.20 9.46 1.60
N GLU A 9 11.44 8.97 1.58
CA GLU A 9 12.52 9.49 2.44
C GLU A 9 12.81 10.96 2.16
N VAL A 10 12.90 11.36 0.89
CA VAL A 10 13.10 12.78 0.52
C VAL A 10 11.99 13.65 1.10
N MET A 11 10.74 13.23 1.00
CA MET A 11 9.61 14.01 1.55
C MET A 11 9.66 14.06 3.09
N ILE A 12 9.97 12.94 3.74
CA ILE A 12 10.08 12.86 5.22
C ILE A 12 11.20 13.77 5.72
N ASP A 13 12.37 13.70 5.10
CA ASP A 13 13.56 14.44 5.51
C ASP A 13 13.39 15.96 5.31
N ASN A 14 12.46 16.37 4.45
CA ASN A 14 12.08 17.78 4.23
C ASN A 14 10.78 18.19 4.95
N GLY A 15 10.22 17.35 5.82
CA GLY A 15 9.01 17.66 6.59
C GLY A 15 7.74 17.78 5.75
N ILE A 16 7.71 17.21 4.54
CA ILE A 16 6.57 17.24 3.63
C ILE A 16 5.62 16.09 3.98
N LYS A 17 4.34 16.42 4.17
CA LYS A 17 3.31 15.42 4.49
C LYS A 17 3.10 14.46 3.30
N ILE A 18 3.20 13.16 3.56
CA ILE A 18 2.89 12.12 2.58
C ILE A 18 1.40 11.75 2.67
N GLY A 19 0.66 11.95 1.58
CA GLY A 19 -0.71 11.45 1.49
C GLY A 19 -0.79 9.93 1.27
N HIS A 20 0.11 9.35 0.48
CA HIS A 20 0.04 7.93 0.11
C HIS A 20 1.42 7.40 -0.29
N VAL A 21 1.76 6.20 0.20
CA VAL A 21 3.01 5.45 -0.05
C VAL A 21 2.72 3.95 -0.14
N GLY A 22 3.66 3.17 -0.69
CA GLY A 22 3.52 1.71 -0.84
C GLY A 22 2.94 1.30 -2.19
N HIS A 23 2.63 2.26 -3.06
CA HIS A 23 2.13 2.03 -4.41
C HIS A 23 2.83 3.01 -5.36
N LEU A 24 3.61 2.57 -6.34
CA LEU A 24 3.71 1.18 -6.85
C LEU A 24 4.72 0.28 -6.13
N VAL A 25 5.62 0.83 -5.31
CA VAL A 25 6.71 0.08 -4.67
C VAL A 25 6.45 -0.10 -3.16
N GLN A 26 6.57 -1.33 -2.67
CA GLN A 26 6.38 -1.66 -1.25
C GLN A 26 7.53 -1.11 -0.38
N ILE A 27 7.21 -0.76 0.86
CA ILE A 27 8.18 -0.20 1.82
C ILE A 27 9.15 -1.30 2.29
N PRO A 28 10.48 -1.11 2.16
CA PRO A 28 11.46 -2.02 2.73
C PRO A 28 11.31 -2.12 4.25
N LYS A 29 11.47 -3.32 4.82
CA LYS A 29 11.24 -3.59 6.24
C LYS A 29 11.95 -2.59 7.17
N ALA A 30 13.22 -2.29 6.88
CA ALA A 30 14.04 -1.38 7.66
C ALA A 30 13.52 0.08 7.69
N LEU A 31 12.70 0.48 6.70
CA LEU A 31 12.15 1.83 6.59
C LEU A 31 10.71 1.95 7.12
N ILE A 32 10.04 0.84 7.46
CA ILE A 32 8.64 0.86 7.90
C ILE A 32 8.45 1.78 9.11
N GLU A 33 9.32 1.69 10.11
CA GLU A 33 9.18 2.52 11.31
C GLU A 33 9.34 4.02 11.00
N LYS A 34 10.32 4.39 10.15
CA LYS A 34 10.53 5.77 9.68
C LYS A 34 9.28 6.30 8.96
N VAL A 35 8.72 5.50 8.06
CA VAL A 35 7.50 5.87 7.31
C VAL A 35 6.27 5.95 8.20
N VAL A 36 6.02 4.99 9.09
CA VAL A 36 4.87 5.04 10.01
C VAL A 36 4.98 6.25 10.94
N LYS A 37 6.18 6.57 11.43
CA LYS A 37 6.43 7.74 12.28
C LYS A 37 6.14 9.06 11.56
N SER A 38 6.28 9.11 10.23
CA SER A 38 5.92 10.30 9.43
C SER A 38 4.41 10.44 9.17
N LYS A 39 3.59 9.49 9.65
CA LYS A 39 2.11 9.52 9.64
C LYS A 39 1.50 9.77 8.24
N PRO A 40 1.78 8.92 7.24
CA PRO A 40 1.14 9.05 5.94
C PRO A 40 -0.37 8.80 6.06
N ASP A 41 -1.18 9.46 5.22
CA ASP A 41 -2.63 9.26 5.28
C ASP A 41 -3.02 7.82 4.90
N TYR A 42 -2.30 7.20 3.95
CA TYR A 42 -2.50 5.80 3.52
C TYR A 42 -1.19 5.07 3.23
N ILE A 43 -1.15 3.76 3.53
CA ILE A 43 -0.11 2.83 3.06
C ILE A 43 -0.76 1.70 2.26
N THR A 44 -0.37 1.48 1.00
CA THR A 44 -0.81 0.28 0.27
C THR A 44 0.06 -0.92 0.62
N VAL A 45 -0.58 -2.07 0.85
CA VAL A 45 0.09 -3.36 1.11
C VAL A 45 -0.28 -4.38 0.04
N TYR A 46 0.70 -5.23 -0.30
CA TYR A 46 0.56 -6.27 -1.33
C TYR A 46 0.49 -7.68 -0.74
N SER A 47 0.74 -7.82 0.57
CA SER A 47 0.71 -9.10 1.28
C SER A 47 0.32 -8.91 2.75
N VAL A 48 -0.13 -9.98 3.39
CA VAL A 48 -0.48 -9.96 4.81
C VAL A 48 0.76 -9.78 5.68
N GLU A 49 1.89 -10.37 5.29
CA GLU A 49 3.17 -10.24 5.98
C GLU A 49 3.58 -8.77 6.06
N LYS A 50 3.44 -8.03 4.96
CA LYS A 50 3.73 -6.59 4.97
C LYS A 50 2.80 -5.83 5.91
N ALA A 51 1.51 -6.17 5.91
CA ALA A 51 0.57 -5.57 6.85
C ALA A 51 0.96 -5.87 8.31
N LYS A 52 1.37 -7.10 8.64
CA LYS A 52 1.87 -7.47 9.97
C LYS A 52 3.10 -6.64 10.38
N GLU A 53 4.06 -6.45 9.49
CA GLU A 53 5.24 -5.60 9.76
C GLU A 53 4.85 -4.14 10.06
N ILE A 54 3.87 -3.59 9.34
CA ILE A 54 3.35 -2.24 9.59
C ILE A 54 2.58 -2.21 10.92
N ASN A 55 1.78 -3.23 11.22
CA ASN A 55 1.04 -3.33 12.48
C ASN A 55 2.01 -3.32 13.69
N GLU A 56 3.09 -4.10 13.63
CA GLU A 56 4.13 -4.13 14.67
C GLU A 56 4.80 -2.76 14.85
N ALA A 57 5.11 -2.06 13.75
CA ALA A 57 5.67 -0.71 13.83
C ALA A 57 4.67 0.29 14.44
N CYS A 58 3.40 0.19 14.07
CA CYS A 58 2.34 1.02 14.65
C CYS A 58 2.16 0.74 16.15
N GLU A 59 2.22 -0.53 16.57
CA GLU A 59 2.14 -0.93 17.98
C GLU A 59 3.29 -0.32 18.79
N LYS A 60 4.54 -0.44 18.31
CA LYS A 60 5.73 0.17 18.95
C LYS A 60 5.62 1.69 19.09
N LEU A 61 5.03 2.36 18.10
CA LEU A 61 4.90 3.82 18.06
C LEU A 61 3.61 4.33 18.73
N GLY A 62 2.71 3.44 19.16
CA GLY A 62 1.40 3.83 19.70
C GLY A 62 0.50 4.51 18.66
N LEU A 63 0.66 4.17 17.37
CA LEU A 63 -0.07 4.75 16.26
C LEU A 63 -1.11 3.78 15.68
N LYS A 64 -2.02 4.33 14.87
CA LYS A 64 -2.87 3.58 13.96
C LYS A 64 -2.61 4.04 12.54
N GLN A 65 -2.66 3.12 11.58
CA GLN A 65 -2.40 3.40 10.18
C GLN A 65 -3.56 2.93 9.30
N ASN A 66 -4.03 3.79 8.42
CA ASN A 66 -4.93 3.39 7.36
C ASN A 66 -4.14 2.66 6.27
N ILE A 67 -4.59 1.47 5.90
CA ILE A 67 -4.02 0.68 4.81
C ILE A 67 -4.99 0.54 3.64
N MET A 68 -4.43 0.43 2.45
CA MET A 68 -5.16 0.05 1.24
C MET A 68 -4.64 -1.29 0.72
N LEU A 69 -5.52 -2.11 0.15
CA LEU A 69 -5.12 -3.38 -0.46
C LEU A 69 -4.90 -3.20 -1.95
N ARG A 70 -3.75 -3.64 -2.46
CA ARG A 70 -3.58 -3.79 -3.91
C ARG A 70 -4.39 -5.00 -4.36
N VAL A 71 -5.37 -4.77 -5.22
CA VAL A 71 -6.25 -5.84 -5.75
C VAL A 71 -5.93 -6.15 -7.20
N LEU A 72 -6.12 -7.42 -7.58
CA LEU A 72 -5.86 -7.98 -8.90
C LEU A 72 -7.06 -8.81 -9.38
N GLY A 73 -7.61 -8.48 -10.54
CA GLY A 73 -8.57 -9.29 -11.28
C GLY A 73 -7.89 -10.26 -12.26
N GLU A 74 -8.63 -11.27 -12.74
CA GLU A 74 -8.11 -12.29 -13.69
C GLU A 74 -7.65 -11.69 -15.03
N ASN A 75 -8.29 -10.61 -15.46
CA ASN A 75 -8.04 -9.96 -16.76
C ASN A 75 -7.29 -8.62 -16.61
N ASP A 76 -6.70 -8.35 -15.45
CA ASP A 76 -5.95 -7.11 -15.24
C ASP A 76 -4.65 -7.10 -16.04
N ASN A 77 -4.30 -5.92 -16.57
CA ASN A 77 -3.02 -5.73 -17.25
C ASN A 77 -1.88 -5.67 -16.23
N LEU A 78 -1.03 -6.70 -16.24
CA LEU A 78 0.15 -6.79 -15.37
C LEU A 78 1.43 -6.48 -16.15
N TYR A 79 1.99 -5.30 -15.93
CA TYR A 79 3.29 -4.94 -16.47
C TYR A 79 4.43 -5.56 -15.67
N SER A 80 5.57 -5.75 -16.33
CA SER A 80 6.80 -6.20 -15.67
C SER A 80 7.15 -5.28 -14.49
N GLY A 81 7.43 -5.87 -13.32
CA GLY A 81 7.73 -5.14 -12.09
C GLY A 81 6.52 -4.65 -11.28
N GLN A 82 5.29 -4.88 -11.74
CA GLN A 82 4.06 -4.47 -11.04
C GLN A 82 3.27 -5.67 -10.48
N TYR A 83 3.93 -6.82 -10.38
CA TYR A 83 3.37 -8.02 -9.76
C TYR A 83 3.22 -7.83 -8.25
N GLY A 84 2.17 -8.43 -7.70
CA GLY A 84 1.87 -8.42 -6.27
C GLY A 84 0.55 -7.75 -5.94
N GLY A 85 0.00 -8.09 -4.77
CA GLY A 85 -1.35 -7.77 -4.39
C GLY A 85 -2.17 -9.03 -4.14
N PHE A 86 -3.45 -8.83 -3.87
CA PHE A 86 -4.41 -9.86 -3.53
C PHE A 86 -5.34 -10.10 -4.71
N LYS A 87 -5.57 -11.37 -5.03
CA LYS A 87 -6.60 -11.71 -6.02
C LYS A 87 -7.98 -11.40 -5.44
N LEU A 88 -8.91 -11.00 -6.31
CA LEU A 88 -10.29 -10.72 -5.90
C LEU A 88 -10.96 -11.90 -5.19
N GLU A 89 -10.69 -13.13 -5.62
CA GLU A 89 -11.23 -14.37 -5.03
C GLU A 89 -10.74 -14.62 -3.59
N GLU A 90 -9.57 -14.10 -3.22
CA GLU A 90 -8.94 -14.29 -1.91
C GLU A 90 -9.32 -13.19 -0.91
N LEU A 91 -9.91 -12.08 -1.37
CA LEU A 91 -10.11 -10.87 -0.57
C LEU A 91 -10.92 -11.08 0.71
N LYS A 92 -11.91 -11.98 0.68
CA LYS A 92 -12.72 -12.27 1.87
C LYS A 92 -11.84 -12.86 2.97
N THR A 93 -11.08 -13.91 2.65
CA THR A 93 -10.19 -14.60 3.60
C THR A 93 -9.08 -13.68 4.10
N ILE A 94 -8.48 -12.89 3.19
CA ILE A 94 -7.45 -11.92 3.56
C ILE A 94 -8.03 -10.82 4.46
N GLY A 95 -9.21 -10.30 4.14
CA GLY A 95 -9.91 -9.32 4.96
C GLY A 95 -10.14 -9.81 6.38
N GLU A 96 -10.61 -11.06 6.54
CA GLU A 96 -10.81 -11.70 7.85
C GLU A 96 -9.51 -11.82 8.68
N GLU A 97 -8.34 -11.96 8.04
CA GLU A 97 -7.06 -11.94 8.73
C GLU A 97 -6.63 -10.51 9.10
N LEU A 98 -6.74 -9.57 8.17
CA LEU A 98 -6.28 -8.20 8.35
C LEU A 98 -7.08 -7.43 9.41
N VAL A 99 -8.39 -7.68 9.56
CA VAL A 99 -9.20 -7.05 10.61
C VAL A 99 -8.79 -7.42 12.03
N LYS A 100 -7.99 -8.49 12.20
CA LYS A 100 -7.43 -8.89 13.52
C LYS A 100 -6.25 -8.01 13.93
N LEU A 101 -5.65 -7.26 13.00
CA LEU A 101 -4.52 -6.37 13.23
C LEU A 101 -5.01 -5.04 13.84
N LYS A 102 -4.90 -4.92 15.17
CA LYS A 102 -5.54 -3.85 15.97
C LYS A 102 -5.04 -2.44 15.66
N ASN A 103 -3.85 -2.30 15.09
CA ASN A 103 -3.23 -1.02 14.80
C ASN A 103 -3.44 -0.58 13.34
N LEU A 104 -4.12 -1.39 12.53
CA LEU A 104 -4.43 -1.05 11.14
C LEU A 104 -5.92 -0.82 10.96
N ASN A 105 -6.25 0.13 10.09
CA ASN A 105 -7.60 0.33 9.60
C ASN A 105 -7.63 -0.03 8.12
N LEU A 106 -8.47 -0.98 7.72
CA LEU A 106 -8.70 -1.29 6.32
C LEU A 106 -9.52 -0.16 5.69
N ALA A 107 -8.85 0.73 4.95
CA ALA A 107 -9.44 1.99 4.47
C ALA A 107 -9.85 1.98 3.00
N GLY A 108 -9.48 0.94 2.23
CA GLY A 108 -9.90 0.79 0.85
C GLY A 108 -9.03 -0.14 0.04
N VAL A 109 -9.15 -0.02 -1.29
CA VAL A 109 -8.42 -0.80 -2.28
C VAL A 109 -7.76 0.12 -3.31
N ALA A 110 -6.65 -0.32 -3.87
CA ALA A 110 -5.91 0.36 -4.93
C ALA A 110 -5.63 -0.61 -6.10
N SER A 111 -5.60 -0.08 -7.32
CA SER A 111 -5.22 -0.84 -8.52
C SER A 111 -4.39 0.02 -9.47
N PHE A 112 -3.69 -0.62 -10.41
CA PHE A 112 -2.94 0.05 -11.47
C PHE A 112 -2.70 -0.92 -12.66
N PRO A 113 -2.76 -0.45 -13.91
CA PRO A 113 -3.39 0.80 -14.33
C PRO A 113 -4.91 0.70 -14.17
N CYS A 114 -5.56 1.74 -13.63
CA CYS A 114 -7.04 1.78 -13.58
C CYS A 114 -7.65 2.24 -14.91
N PHE A 115 -6.90 3.00 -15.69
CA PHE A 115 -7.31 3.51 -16.99
C PHE A 115 -6.13 3.42 -17.95
N LEU A 116 -6.42 3.06 -19.20
CA LEU A 116 -5.46 3.05 -20.29
C LEU A 116 -6.09 3.77 -21.48
N PHE A 117 -5.30 4.57 -22.16
CA PHE A 117 -5.70 5.19 -23.41
C PHE A 117 -5.77 4.13 -24.52
N ASN A 118 -6.83 4.20 -25.32
CA ASN A 118 -7.08 3.38 -26.49
C ASN A 118 -6.94 4.27 -27.74
N GLU A 119 -5.87 4.04 -28.49
CA GLU A 119 -5.51 4.82 -29.68
C GLU A 119 -6.56 4.69 -30.80
N GLU A 120 -7.10 3.49 -31.05
CA GLU A 120 -8.06 3.24 -32.13
C GLU A 120 -9.38 4.01 -31.95
N SER A 121 -9.83 4.13 -30.71
CA SER A 121 -11.06 4.85 -30.35
C SER A 121 -10.82 6.29 -29.89
N ASN A 122 -9.56 6.71 -29.77
CA ASN A 122 -9.11 8.00 -29.24
C ASN A 122 -9.76 8.34 -27.88
N LYS A 123 -9.76 7.36 -26.97
CA LYS A 123 -10.39 7.45 -25.64
C LYS A 123 -9.47 6.95 -24.55
#